data_AF-A0A9D5ZAX0-F1
#
_entry.id   AF-A0A9D5ZAX0-F1
#
_cell.length_a   1.000
_cell.length_b   1.000
_cell.length_c   1.000
_cell.angle_alpha   90.00
_cell.angle_beta   90.00
_cell.angle_gamma   90.00
#
_symmetry.space_group_name_H-M   'P 1'
#
loop_
_entity.id
_entity.type
_entity.pdbx_description
1 polymer ?
#
loop_
_entity_poly.entity_id
_entity_poly.type
_entity_poly.pdbx_seq_one_letter_code
_entity_poly.pdbx_strand_id
1 'polypeptide(L)'
;MKKTLTVTMPDRSRWSIPVAIIAQHRAAHFAMRLFDGDVERSLKEDTLPLFQNNPYAIERWSEEMMDWDDVKDHAQQIAPTNVNFHEGWQQGMKVLA
;
A
#
# COMPACT_ATOMS: atom_id res chain seq x y z
N MET A 1 -14.82 1.07 4.57
CA MET A 1 -14.12 -0.23 4.47
C MET A 1 -12.96 -0.23 5.45
N LYS A 2 -12.82 -1.25 6.31
CA LYS A 2 -11.70 -1.38 7.27
C LYS A 2 -10.71 -2.47 6.84
N LYS A 3 -10.26 -2.41 5.58
CA LYS A 3 -9.26 -3.32 5.02
C LYS A 3 -7.91 -2.61 4.97
N THR A 4 -6.84 -3.37 5.11
CA THR A 4 -5.47 -2.89 4.92
C THR A 4 -4.76 -3.77 3.89
N LEU A 5 -3.84 -3.16 3.13
CA LEU A 5 -2.88 -3.85 2.30
C LEU A 5 -1.57 -3.98 3.11
N THR A 6 -1.01 -5.18 3.19
CA THR A 6 0.26 -5.41 3.87
C THR A 6 1.37 -5.57 2.86
N VAL A 7 2.47 -4.83 3.04
CA VAL A 7 3.68 -4.95 2.23
C VAL A 7 4.86 -5.36 3.11
N THR A 8 5.71 -6.25 2.60
CA THR A 8 7.00 -6.57 3.20
C THR A 8 8.08 -5.88 2.38
N MET A 9 8.82 -4.97 3.02
CA MET A 9 9.89 -4.21 2.38
C MET A 9 11.17 -5.05 2.24
N PRO A 10 12.12 -4.64 1.39
CA PRO A 10 13.40 -5.35 1.22
C PRO A 10 14.20 -5.53 2.52
N ASP A 11 14.06 -4.60 3.48
CA ASP A 11 14.67 -4.68 4.82
C ASP A 11 13.94 -5.68 5.76
N ARG A 12 12.90 -6.35 5.27
CA ARG A 12 11.98 -7.26 5.99
C ARG A 12 11.03 -6.56 6.97
N SER A 13 10.96 -5.23 6.97
CA SER A 13 9.92 -4.53 7.73
C SER A 13 8.56 -4.77 7.08
N ARG A 14 7.51 -4.87 7.90
CA ARG A 14 6.13 -5.04 7.40
C ARG A 14 5.29 -3.83 7.74
N TRP A 15 4.61 -3.33 6.72
CA TRP A 15 3.78 -2.14 6.81
C TRP A 15 2.35 -2.46 6.40
N SER A 16 1.40 -1.89 7.12
CA SER A 16 -0.03 -1.98 6.86
C SER A 16 -0.53 -0.62 6.37
N ILE A 17 -1.08 -0.61 5.16
CA ILE A 17 -1.59 0.59 4.49
C ILE A 17 -3.13 0.48 4.48
N PRO A 18 -3.87 1.49 4.97
CA PRO A 18 -5.32 1.48 4.85
C PRO A 18 -5.77 1.51 3.38
N VAL A 19 -6.59 0.54 2.96
CA VAL A 19 -7.11 0.48 1.58
C VAL A 19 -7.95 1.72 1.23
N ALA A 20 -8.48 2.41 2.24
CA ALA A 20 -9.17 3.69 2.04
C ALA A 20 -8.28 4.74 1.36
N ILE A 21 -6.98 4.78 1.66
CA ILE A 21 -6.03 5.73 1.04
C ILE A 21 -5.82 5.39 -0.44
N ILE A 22 -5.59 4.11 -0.74
CA ILE A 22 -5.46 3.60 -2.11
C ILE A 22 -6.75 3.89 -2.92
N ALA A 23 -7.91 3.69 -2.30
CA ALA A 23 -9.20 3.94 -2.93
C ALA A 23 -9.42 5.44 -3.20
N GLN A 24 -9.05 6.32 -2.28
CA GLN A 24 -9.12 7.77 -2.49
C GLN A 24 -8.19 8.21 -3.61
N HIS A 25 -6.96 7.68 -3.67
CA HIS A 25 -6.02 7.98 -4.74
C HIS A 25 -6.58 7.60 -6.11
N ARG A 26 -7.12 6.38 -6.24
CA ARG A 26 -7.76 5.93 -7.49
C ARG A 26 -8.99 6.77 -7.85
N ALA A 27 -9.85 7.07 -6.87
CA ALA A 27 -11.03 7.89 -7.09
C ALA A 27 -10.67 9.30 -7.58
N ALA A 28 -9.65 9.94 -6.97
CA ALA A 28 -9.17 11.24 -7.39
C ALA A 28 -8.65 11.24 -8.84
N HIS A 29 -7.97 10.17 -9.26
CA HIS A 29 -7.49 10.02 -10.63
C HIS A 29 -8.64 10.02 -11.66
N PHE A 30 -9.74 9.33 -11.37
CA PHE A 30 -10.87 9.21 -12.30
C PHE A 30 -11.92 10.31 -12.16
N ALA A 31 -11.99 10.98 -11.00
CA ALA A 31 -12.99 12.00 -10.70
C ALA A 31 -13.07 13.07 -11.80
N MET A 32 -11.92 13.62 -12.19
CA MET A 32 -11.83 14.68 -13.20
C MET A 32 -12.30 14.25 -14.59
N ARG A 33 -12.14 12.97 -14.96
CA ARG A 33 -12.43 12.50 -16.32
C ARG A 33 -13.82 11.89 -16.47
N LEU A 34 -14.34 11.29 -15.41
CA LEU A 34 -15.53 10.43 -15.46
C LEU A 34 -16.66 10.87 -14.52
N PHE A 35 -16.39 11.78 -13.57
CA PHE A 35 -17.34 12.14 -12.52
C PHE A 35 -17.41 13.66 -12.27
N ASP A 36 -17.14 14.48 -13.29
CA ASP A 36 -17.23 15.95 -13.20
C ASP A 36 -16.38 16.57 -12.07
N GLY A 37 -15.29 15.88 -11.69
CA GLY A 37 -14.42 16.26 -10.59
C GLY A 37 -14.90 15.82 -9.20
N ASP A 38 -16.01 15.11 -9.09
CA ASP A 38 -16.55 14.60 -7.83
C ASP A 38 -15.83 13.31 -7.40
N VAL A 39 -14.89 13.46 -6.47
CA VAL A 39 -14.11 12.36 -5.89
C VAL A 39 -14.97 11.43 -5.05
N GLU A 40 -15.95 11.96 -4.31
CA GLU A 40 -16.81 11.13 -3.45
C GLU A 40 -17.68 10.21 -4.32
N ARG A 41 -18.22 10.76 -5.41
CA ARG A 41 -18.99 10.01 -6.39
C ARG A 41 -18.14 8.95 -7.09
N SER A 42 -16.94 9.31 -7.56
CA SER A 42 -15.99 8.34 -8.16
C SER A 42 -15.62 7.21 -7.17
N LEU A 43 -15.46 7.55 -5.90
CA LEU A 43 -15.17 6.57 -4.85
C LEU A 43 -16.34 5.62 -4.65
N LYS A 44 -17.56 6.14 -4.53
CA LYS A 44 -18.77 5.36 -4.19
C LYS A 44 -19.30 4.53 -5.36
N GLU A 45 -19.30 5.08 -6.58
CA GLU A 45 -19.92 4.45 -7.75
C GLU A 45 -18.97 3.52 -8.51
N ASP A 46 -17.65 3.74 -8.44
CA ASP A 46 -16.66 2.95 -9.21
C ASP A 46 -15.62 2.27 -8.33
N THR A 47 -14.85 3.03 -7.55
CA THR A 47 -13.67 2.48 -6.87
C THR A 47 -14.03 1.49 -5.76
N LEU A 48 -14.97 1.82 -4.88
CA LEU A 48 -15.37 0.93 -3.79
C LEU A 48 -16.03 -0.36 -4.31
N PRO A 49 -16.98 -0.33 -5.26
CA PRO A 49 -17.51 -1.55 -5.87
C PRO A 49 -16.44 -2.42 -6.51
N LEU A 50 -15.49 -1.83 -7.25
CA LEU A 50 -14.38 -2.58 -7.85
C LEU A 50 -13.52 -3.27 -6.78
N PHE A 51 -13.09 -2.54 -5.75
CA PHE A 51 -12.23 -3.07 -4.70
C PHE A 51 -12.93 -4.11 -3.81
N GLN A 52 -14.26 -4.03 -3.68
CA GLN A 52 -15.04 -5.04 -2.97
C GLN A 52 -15.12 -6.35 -3.74
N ASN A 53 -15.31 -6.27 -5.07
CA ASN A 53 -15.50 -7.45 -5.92
C ASN A 53 -14.18 -8.03 -6.45
N ASN A 54 -13.12 -7.23 -6.55
CA ASN A 54 -11.83 -7.63 -7.09
C ASN A 54 -10.66 -7.10 -6.23
N PRO A 55 -10.23 -7.85 -5.20
CA PRO A 55 -9.10 -7.46 -4.36
C PRO A 55 -7.79 -7.24 -5.14
N TYR A 56 -7.55 -7.96 -6.24
CA TYR A 56 -6.36 -7.78 -7.08
C TYR A 56 -6.29 -6.39 -7.71
N ALA A 57 -7.43 -5.69 -7.86
CA ALA A 57 -7.43 -4.31 -8.33
C ALA A 57 -6.75 -3.35 -7.34
N ILE A 58 -6.74 -3.67 -6.04
CA ILE A 58 -6.04 -2.87 -5.01
C ILE A 58 -4.53 -3.01 -5.20
N GLU A 59 -4.06 -4.25 -5.33
CA GLU A 59 -2.62 -4.57 -5.52
C GLU A 59 -2.10 -3.94 -6.81
N ARG A 60 -2.76 -4.23 -7.95
CA ARG A 60 -2.36 -3.68 -9.25
C ARG A 60 -2.30 -2.16 -9.24
N TRP A 61 -3.32 -1.50 -8.68
CA TRP A 61 -3.34 -0.04 -8.63
C TRP A 61 -2.20 0.51 -7.79
N SER A 62 -1.90 -0.15 -6.66
CA SER A 62 -0.79 0.26 -5.79
C SER A 62 0.58 0.08 -6.47
N GLU A 63 0.74 -0.94 -7.31
CA GLU A 63 2.00 -1.22 -8.02
C GLU A 63 2.22 -0.31 -9.23
N GLU A 64 1.18 -0.05 -10.02
CA GLU A 64 1.30 0.63 -11.31
C GLU A 64 1.13 2.15 -11.21
N MET A 65 0.42 2.65 -10.19
CA MET A 65 -0.07 4.04 -10.14
C MET A 65 0.25 4.80 -8.86
N MET A 66 0.90 4.16 -7.89
CA MET A 66 1.27 4.78 -6.61
C MET A 66 2.72 4.47 -6.28
N ASP A 67 3.32 5.30 -5.43
CA ASP A 67 4.61 5.05 -4.81
C ASP A 67 4.54 5.09 -3.28
N TRP A 68 5.69 4.98 -2.63
CA TRP A 68 5.74 5.00 -1.16
C TRP A 68 5.36 6.37 -0.58
N ASP A 69 5.67 7.47 -1.27
CA ASP A 69 5.39 8.82 -0.79
C ASP A 69 3.88 9.09 -0.75
N ASP A 70 3.09 8.43 -1.60
CA ASP A 70 1.62 8.50 -1.59
C ASP A 70 0.97 7.88 -0.33
N VAL A 71 1.67 6.98 0.37
CA VAL A 71 1.07 6.18 1.46
C VAL A 71 1.81 6.26 2.79
N LYS A 72 3.06 6.73 2.82
CA LYS A 72 3.94 6.68 4.00
C LYS A 72 3.34 7.33 5.25
N ASP A 73 2.62 8.44 5.10
CA ASP A 73 2.04 9.20 6.22
C ASP A 73 0.83 8.47 6.86
N HIS A 74 0.31 7.46 6.16
CA HIS A 74 -0.81 6.63 6.62
C HIS A 74 -0.39 5.18 6.90
N ALA A 75 0.86 4.82 6.60
CA ALA A 75 1.36 3.47 6.76
C ALA A 75 1.70 3.20 8.23
N GLN A 76 1.21 2.08 8.76
CA GLN A 76 1.53 1.63 10.10
C GLN A 76 2.49 0.45 10.04
N GLN A 77 3.66 0.56 10.68
CA GLN A 77 4.55 -0.58 10.85
C GLN A 77 3.89 -1.60 11.80
N ILE A 78 3.65 -2.82 11.32
CA ILE A 78 2.93 -3.87 12.08
C ILE A 78 3.85 -4.96 12.61
N ALA A 79 5.08 -5.03 12.11
CA ALA A 79 6.13 -5.83 12.72
C ALA A 79 7.46 -5.08 12.56
N PRO A 80 8.21 -4.86 13.65
CA PRO A 80 9.61 -4.52 13.51
C PRO A 80 10.29 -5.65 12.73
N THR A 81 11.35 -5.31 11.98
CA THR A 81 12.16 -6.29 11.25
C THR A 81 12.47 -7.46 12.19
N ASN A 82 11.91 -8.64 11.91
CA ASN A 82 12.25 -9.86 12.65
C ASN A 82 13.64 -10.31 12.17
N VAL A 83 14.64 -9.49 12.48
CA VAL A 83 16.03 -9.72 12.14
C VAL A 83 16.55 -10.66 13.21
N ASN A 84 16.81 -11.90 12.80
CA ASN A 84 17.57 -12.83 13.61
C ASN A 84 19.03 -12.32 13.67
N PHE A 85 19.32 -11.48 14.66
CA PHE A 85 20.65 -10.90 14.84
C PHE A 85 21.72 -11.97 15.06
N HIS A 86 21.35 -13.11 15.65
CA HIS A 86 22.27 -14.21 15.85
C HIS A 86 22.68 -14.87 14.52
N GLU A 87 21.71 -15.16 13.66
CA GLU A 87 21.97 -15.68 12.30
C GLU A 87 22.71 -14.66 11.45
N GLY A 88 22.33 -13.37 11.52
CA GLY A 88 23.05 -12.29 10.83
C GLY A 88 24.51 -12.18 11.27
N TRP A 89 24.80 -12.34 12.56
CA TRP A 89 26.17 -12.41 13.07
C TRP A 89 26.93 -13.64 12.56
N GLN A 90 26.31 -14.81 12.61
CA GLN A 90 26.94 -16.07 12.18
C GLN A 90 27.19 -16.12 10.66
N GLN A 91 26.17 -15.79 9.86
CA GLN A 91 26.12 -16.06 8.42
C GLN A 91 26.22 -14.80 7.55
N GLY A 92 26.10 -13.61 8.14
CA GLY A 92 26.22 -12.36 7.39
C GLY A 92 27.60 -12.20 6.75
N MET A 93 27.62 -11.53 5.60
CA MET A 93 28.84 -11.14 4.89
C MET A 93 29.70 -10.25 5.81
N LYS A 94 30.97 -10.60 5.96
CA LYS A 94 31.94 -9.89 6.80
C LYS A 94 33.01 -9.29 5.88
N VAL A 95 33.22 -7.99 5.96
CA VAL A 95 34.30 -7.28 5.27
C VAL A 95 35.21 -6.69 6.33
N LEU A 96 36.51 -6.92 6.21
CA LEU A 96 37.51 -6.27 7.05
C LEU A 96 37.81 -4.89 6.45
N ALA A 97 37.80 -3.87 7.31
CA ALA A 97 38.21 -2.51 6.95
C ALA A 97 39.74 -2.36 7.03
#